data_AF-A0A254RQ47-F1
#
_entry.id   AF-A0A254RQ47-F1
#
_cell.length_a   1.000
_cell.length_b   1.000
_cell.length_c   1.000
_cell.angle_alpha   90.00
_cell.angle_beta   90.00
_cell.angle_gamma   90.00
#
_symmetry.space_group_name_H-M   'P 1'
#
loop_
_entity.id
_entity.type
_entity.pdbx_description
1 polymer ?
#
loop_
_entity_poly.entity_id
_entity_poly.type
_entity_poly.pdbx_seq_one_letter_code
_entity_poly.pdbx_strand_id
1 'polypeptide(L)'
;MKQRIIKALIDMNLNDGDRLPSVRSMIKGFGASSGTVQAALTELESAGKICKIQGKGCFWGTTPLKNRVPYVHETVSEKLAKAFERDFAQGFIKPSQPLPLSKELSARYNVSQGTLRKFLEEKVARGILKKEGRQYLFYRKQQKKDDAPLSELIFVTRCNSWGGFSAESERELDFLRLVYKTAGKNHYKLTLFGINDASGKLIDRSGKPCKLSEHPNAVGAILSTLLVQNFRPLLTFFADAEFPVAVWWEHPIDAVPRSFMRKDNWVFFNSTFGKQPGKEIGRYLLGLGVTEVGYFSPYHNSSWSKDRLTGLEESGLVVHPYVDAEFASPWDYKQIARKKVEKLSVEIMARTLEKEKLKALAERALAFQAANGNNMPWICVNDEVAGIFMEMVEENNMEIPVPNIGPNYIAFDNSMESYLLRIPSYDFNTDALVEQMFYYISSPSAFDGIKKIHHILGNVVEK
;
A
#
# COMPACT_ATOMS: atom_id res chain seq x y z
N MET A 1 23.42 17.80 45.52
CA MET A 1 22.84 18.04 44.18
C MET A 1 21.41 17.49 44.04
N LYS A 2 21.16 16.18 44.25
CA LYS A 2 19.82 15.56 44.21
C LYS A 2 18.73 16.37 44.96
N GLN A 3 18.97 16.69 46.24
CA GLN A 3 18.01 17.45 47.06
C GLN A 3 17.74 18.87 46.54
N ARG A 4 18.70 19.49 45.86
CA ARG A 4 18.52 20.81 45.23
C ARG A 4 17.58 20.74 44.04
N ILE A 5 17.62 19.66 43.26
CA ILE A 5 16.71 19.41 42.13
C ILE A 5 15.29 19.18 42.66
N ILE A 6 15.15 18.33 43.68
CA ILE A 6 13.84 18.05 44.32
C ILE A 6 13.22 19.33 44.84
N LYS A 7 13.97 20.11 45.63
CA LYS A 7 13.48 21.39 46.17
C LYS A 7 13.09 22.36 45.07
N ALA A 8 13.93 22.54 44.05
CA ALA A 8 13.62 23.42 42.92
C ALA A 8 12.35 23.00 42.18
N LEU A 9 12.09 21.70 42.01
CA LEU A 9 10.87 21.22 41.36
C LEU A 9 9.63 21.40 42.23
N ILE A 10 9.75 21.31 43.56
CA ILE A 10 8.65 21.60 44.50
C ILE A 10 8.33 23.09 44.50
N ASP A 11 9.35 23.95 44.45
CA ASP A 11 9.20 25.41 44.48
C ASP A 11 8.62 25.99 43.16
N MET A 12 8.46 25.18 42.12
CA MET A 12 7.90 25.60 40.82
C MET A 12 6.38 25.82 40.83
N ASN A 13 5.67 25.60 41.94
CA ASN A 13 4.21 25.78 42.07
C ASN A 13 3.42 25.18 40.89
N LEU A 14 3.76 23.94 40.53
CA LEU A 14 3.13 23.20 39.43
C LEU A 14 1.73 22.72 39.83
N ASN A 15 0.79 22.76 38.88
CA ASN A 15 -0.53 22.16 39.06
C ASN A 15 -0.50 20.66 38.71
N ASP A 16 -1.46 19.90 39.25
CA ASP A 16 -1.64 18.50 38.88
C ASP A 16 -1.83 18.35 37.36
N GLY A 17 -1.03 17.47 36.76
CA GLY A 17 -0.97 17.23 35.33
C GLY A 17 0.04 18.09 34.56
N ASP A 18 0.73 19.05 35.19
CA ASP A 18 1.77 19.84 34.53
C ASP A 18 3.00 18.99 34.20
N ARG A 19 3.57 19.21 33.00
CA ARG A 19 4.72 18.45 32.53
C ARG A 19 6.01 18.99 33.13
N LEU A 20 6.81 18.10 33.70
CA LEU A 20 8.16 18.43 34.17
C LEU A 20 9.13 18.63 33.00
N PRO A 21 10.20 19.45 33.18
CA PRO A 21 11.25 19.58 32.19
C PRO A 21 11.84 18.21 31.79
N SER A 22 12.36 18.08 30.57
CA SER A 22 13.02 16.82 30.17
C SER A 22 14.26 16.54 31.02
N VAL A 23 14.66 15.27 31.17
CA VAL A 23 15.91 14.90 31.86
C VAL A 23 17.10 15.67 31.28
N ARG A 24 17.15 15.86 29.94
CA ARG A 24 18.20 16.64 29.28
C ARG A 24 18.17 18.12 29.66
N SER A 25 16.98 18.72 29.75
CA SER A 25 16.81 20.10 30.20
C SER A 25 17.24 20.27 31.65
N MET A 26 16.91 19.32 32.53
CA MET A 26 17.32 19.33 33.93
C MET A 26 18.83 19.13 34.10
N ILE A 27 19.45 18.23 33.33
CA ILE A 27 20.92 18.07 33.31
C ILE A 27 21.59 19.41 33.00
N LYS A 28 21.13 20.10 31.94
CA LYS A 28 21.68 21.39 31.52
C LYS A 28 21.40 22.50 32.53
N GLY A 29 20.18 22.59 33.04
CA GLY A 29 19.75 23.66 33.95
C GLY A 29 20.34 23.55 35.35
N PHE A 30 20.53 22.33 35.86
CA PHE A 30 21.08 22.10 37.19
C PHE A 30 22.57 21.75 37.19
N GLY A 31 23.19 21.53 36.03
CA GLY A 31 24.59 21.07 35.94
C GLY A 31 24.80 19.71 36.61
N ALA A 32 23.80 18.82 36.53
CA ALA A 32 23.78 17.54 37.23
C ALA A 32 23.96 16.35 36.28
N SER A 33 24.51 15.24 36.77
CA SER A 33 24.59 14.00 35.98
C SER A 33 23.20 13.39 35.74
N SER A 34 23.04 12.65 34.65
CA SER A 34 21.78 11.93 34.33
C SER A 34 21.29 11.06 35.48
N GLY A 35 22.20 10.32 36.12
CA GLY A 35 21.88 9.49 37.29
C GLY A 35 21.35 10.29 38.48
N THR A 36 21.88 11.51 38.71
CA THR A 36 21.40 12.39 39.79
C THR A 36 20.00 12.91 39.52
N VAL A 37 19.70 13.30 38.26
CA VAL A 37 18.36 13.75 37.85
C VAL A 37 17.37 12.59 37.95
N GLN A 38 17.72 11.39 37.48
CA GLN A 38 16.83 10.24 37.57
C GLN A 38 16.57 9.82 39.03
N ALA A 39 17.60 9.84 39.89
CA ALA A 39 17.42 9.57 41.31
C ALA A 39 16.45 10.57 41.97
N ALA A 40 16.53 11.86 41.61
CA ALA A 40 15.60 12.88 42.11
C ALA A 40 14.16 12.64 41.64
N LEU A 41 13.97 12.28 40.37
CA LEU A 41 12.64 11.96 39.82
C LEU A 41 12.06 10.69 40.45
N THR A 42 12.87 9.66 40.65
CA THR A 42 12.44 8.43 41.32
C THR A 42 12.01 8.70 42.76
N GLU A 43 12.72 9.56 43.48
CA GLU A 43 12.34 9.97 44.85
C GLU A 43 10.99 10.71 44.87
N LEU A 44 10.79 11.65 43.96
CA LEU A 44 9.50 12.35 43.79
C LEU A 44 8.36 11.41 43.38
N GLU A 45 8.64 10.42 42.55
CA GLU A 45 7.66 9.40 42.13
C GLU A 45 7.28 8.50 43.29
N SER A 46 8.26 8.01 44.07
CA SER A 46 8.01 7.22 45.27
C SER A 46 7.26 8.01 46.36
N ALA A 47 7.43 9.34 46.39
CA ALA A 47 6.68 10.23 47.27
C ALA A 47 5.27 10.59 46.74
N GLY A 48 4.85 10.02 45.60
CA GLY A 48 3.55 10.28 44.99
C GLY A 48 3.35 11.69 44.45
N LYS A 49 4.43 12.48 44.31
CA LYS A 49 4.39 13.87 43.84
C LYS A 49 4.36 14.00 42.32
N ILE A 50 4.82 12.96 41.62
CA ILE A 50 4.89 12.94 40.15
C ILE A 50 4.47 11.56 39.65
N CYS A 51 4.01 11.49 38.40
CA CYS A 51 3.79 10.24 37.68
C CYS A 51 4.59 10.19 36.39
N LYS A 52 5.11 9.01 36.03
CA LYS A 52 5.79 8.77 34.76
C LYS A 52 4.84 8.12 33.77
N ILE A 53 4.79 8.67 32.56
CA ILE A 53 4.08 8.04 31.46
C ILE A 53 5.09 7.70 30.37
N GLN A 54 5.16 6.41 30.03
CA GLN A 54 6.07 5.90 29.01
C GLN A 54 5.88 6.67 27.69
N GLY A 55 6.99 7.15 27.11
CA GLY A 55 7.01 7.93 25.88
C GLY A 55 6.54 9.39 25.98
N LYS A 56 5.99 9.81 27.14
CA LYS A 56 5.41 11.17 27.32
C LYS A 56 6.18 12.02 28.34
N GLY A 57 6.86 11.39 29.31
CA GLY A 57 7.72 12.07 30.28
C GLY A 57 7.19 11.96 31.72
N CYS A 58 7.64 12.88 32.58
CA CYS A 58 7.20 12.98 33.98
C CYS A 58 6.23 14.14 34.13
N PHE A 59 5.19 13.96 34.93
CA PHE A 59 4.12 14.95 35.18
C PHE A 59 3.92 15.12 36.67
N TRP A 60 3.56 16.32 37.11
CA TRP A 60 3.22 16.61 38.50
C TRP A 60 1.86 15.99 38.87
N GLY A 61 1.73 15.46 40.08
CA GLY A 61 0.54 14.78 40.57
C GLY A 61 0.40 13.32 40.12
N THR A 62 -0.75 12.70 40.42
CA THR A 62 -1.01 11.27 40.21
C THR A 62 -1.79 10.96 38.93
N THR A 63 -2.42 11.95 38.30
CA THR A 63 -3.30 11.76 37.14
C THR A 63 -2.99 12.77 36.03
N PRO A 64 -2.64 12.33 34.81
CA PRO A 64 -2.43 13.25 33.70
C PRO A 64 -3.76 13.83 33.21
N LEU A 65 -3.87 15.16 33.13
CA LEU A 65 -5.02 15.84 32.54
C LEU A 65 -5.19 15.41 31.07
N LYS A 66 -6.34 14.80 30.73
CA LYS A 66 -6.66 14.21 29.41
C LYS A 66 -6.42 15.15 28.21
N ASN A 67 -6.46 16.47 28.41
CA ASN A 67 -6.37 17.48 27.35
C ASN A 67 -4.99 18.14 27.20
N ARG A 68 -3.97 17.73 27.97
CA ARG A 68 -2.59 18.25 27.84
C ARG A 68 -1.55 17.14 27.71
N VAL A 69 -1.96 15.99 27.21
CA VAL A 69 -1.05 14.88 27.00
C VAL A 69 -0.37 15.07 25.64
N PRO A 70 0.94 15.38 25.57
CA PRO A 70 1.60 15.57 24.28
C PRO A 70 1.51 14.30 23.44
N TYR A 71 1.44 14.48 22.12
CA TYR A 71 1.47 13.42 21.12
C TYR A 71 2.62 12.47 21.44
N VAL A 72 2.35 11.16 21.49
CA VAL A 72 3.40 10.16 21.75
C VAL A 72 4.42 10.29 20.63
N HIS A 73 5.61 10.79 20.94
CA HIS A 73 6.70 10.75 19.97
C HIS A 73 7.11 9.30 19.79
N GLU A 74 6.93 8.79 18.58
CA GLU A 74 7.40 7.47 18.20
C GLU A 74 8.88 7.34 18.54
N THR A 75 9.21 6.23 19.18
CA THR A 75 10.58 5.84 19.47
C THR A 75 11.34 5.62 18.17
N VAL A 76 12.67 5.71 18.23
CA VAL A 76 13.53 5.39 17.08
C VAL A 76 13.28 3.97 16.57
N SER A 77 12.99 3.02 17.47
CA SER A 77 12.69 1.64 17.10
C SER A 77 11.36 1.51 16.35
N GLU A 78 10.32 2.23 16.78
CA GLU A 78 9.02 2.21 16.09
C GLU A 78 9.13 2.86 14.70
N LYS A 79 9.89 3.96 14.58
CA LYS A 79 10.16 4.60 13.28
C LYS A 79 10.93 3.67 12.36
N LEU A 80 11.98 3.01 12.86
CA LEU A 80 12.75 2.02 12.11
C LEU A 80 11.86 0.85 11.64
N ALA A 81 11.03 0.31 12.53
CA ALA A 81 10.10 -0.76 12.17
C ALA A 81 9.13 -0.30 11.08
N LYS A 82 8.49 0.86 11.22
CA LYS A 82 7.58 1.41 10.20
C LYS A 82 8.27 1.64 8.86
N ALA A 83 9.49 2.16 8.87
CA ALA A 83 10.27 2.39 7.66
C ALA A 83 10.65 1.06 6.97
N PHE A 84 11.06 0.06 7.74
CA PHE A 84 11.37 -1.28 7.21
C PHE A 84 10.14 -1.95 6.62
N GLU A 85 9.00 -1.93 7.32
CA GLU A 85 7.73 -2.49 6.82
C GLU A 85 7.26 -1.74 5.56
N ARG A 86 7.48 -0.41 5.48
CA ARG A 86 7.18 0.37 4.27
C ARG A 86 8.08 -0.03 3.10
N ASP A 87 9.40 -0.16 3.31
CA ASP A 87 10.33 -0.60 2.26
C ASP A 87 10.02 -2.02 1.77
N PHE A 88 9.58 -2.90 2.67
CA PHE A 88 9.10 -4.23 2.33
C PHE A 88 7.82 -4.16 1.49
N ALA A 89 6.82 -3.38 1.94
CA ALA A 89 5.58 -3.14 1.21
C ALA A 89 5.81 -2.52 -0.18
N GLN A 90 6.80 -1.64 -0.32
CA GLN A 90 7.20 -1.01 -1.58
C GLN A 90 8.10 -1.91 -2.45
N GLY A 91 8.45 -3.12 -2.01
CA GLY A 91 9.34 -4.01 -2.75
C GLY A 91 10.78 -3.48 -2.92
N PHE A 92 11.16 -2.41 -2.21
CA PHE A 92 12.56 -1.96 -2.14
C PHE A 92 13.41 -3.04 -1.47
N ILE A 93 12.85 -3.67 -0.44
CA ILE A 93 13.40 -4.87 0.18
C ILE A 93 12.63 -6.08 -0.35
N LYS A 94 13.31 -6.95 -1.09
CA LYS A 94 12.72 -8.11 -1.75
C LYS A 94 12.98 -9.40 -0.97
N PRO A 95 11.95 -10.25 -0.73
CA PRO A 95 12.15 -11.57 -0.14
C PRO A 95 13.11 -12.48 -0.91
N SER A 96 13.30 -12.20 -2.21
CA SER A 96 14.11 -13.02 -3.12
C SER A 96 15.59 -12.62 -3.15
N GLN A 97 15.98 -11.57 -2.42
CA GLN A 97 17.32 -10.99 -2.42
C GLN A 97 17.85 -10.81 -0.99
N PRO A 98 19.19 -10.73 -0.81
CA PRO A 98 19.76 -10.26 0.44
C PRO A 98 19.31 -8.84 0.75
N LEU A 99 19.17 -8.52 2.04
CA LEU A 99 18.99 -7.14 2.47
C LEU A 99 20.19 -6.27 2.04
N PRO A 100 19.97 -4.97 1.75
CA PRO A 100 21.06 -4.02 1.56
C PRO A 100 22.05 -4.04 2.72
N LEU A 101 23.28 -3.59 2.49
CA LEU A 101 24.32 -3.65 3.51
C LEU A 101 23.91 -2.85 4.74
N SER A 102 24.33 -3.28 5.94
CA SER A 102 23.95 -2.58 7.18
C SER A 102 24.32 -1.10 7.17
N LYS A 103 25.41 -0.71 6.46
CA LYS A 103 25.78 0.69 6.23
C LYS A 103 24.70 1.46 5.47
N GLU A 104 24.22 0.91 4.37
CA GLU A 104 23.18 1.50 3.53
C GLU A 104 21.85 1.60 4.26
N LEU A 105 21.41 0.51 4.92
CA LEU A 105 20.19 0.50 5.72
C LEU A 105 20.25 1.51 6.87
N SER A 106 21.40 1.65 7.54
CA SER A 106 21.55 2.63 8.63
C SER A 106 21.40 4.06 8.14
N ALA A 107 21.95 4.35 6.95
CA ALA A 107 21.85 5.67 6.33
C ALA A 107 20.40 5.94 5.89
N ARG A 108 19.78 4.96 5.21
CA ARG A 108 18.39 5.04 4.75
C ARG A 108 17.40 5.28 5.89
N TYR A 109 17.54 4.57 7.00
CA TYR A 109 16.65 4.72 8.15
C TYR A 109 17.09 5.79 9.14
N ASN A 110 18.23 6.45 8.89
CA ASN A 110 18.82 7.45 9.77
C ASN A 110 18.95 6.95 11.23
N VAL A 111 19.53 5.76 11.41
CA VAL A 111 19.77 5.13 12.72
C VAL A 111 21.21 4.68 12.88
N SER A 112 21.66 4.51 14.12
CA SER A 112 22.98 3.92 14.38
C SER A 112 23.05 2.45 13.95
N GLN A 113 24.25 1.97 13.58
CA GLN A 113 24.51 0.55 13.29
C GLN A 113 24.09 -0.36 14.45
N GLY A 114 24.29 0.07 15.70
CA GLY A 114 23.92 -0.71 16.88
C GLY A 114 22.40 -0.87 17.02
N THR A 115 21.63 0.18 16.73
CA THR A 115 20.15 0.14 16.73
C THR A 115 19.64 -0.78 15.62
N LEU A 116 20.17 -0.63 14.40
CA LEU A 116 19.80 -1.48 13.27
C LEU A 116 20.13 -2.95 13.53
N ARG A 117 21.32 -3.26 14.07
CA ARG A 117 21.72 -4.63 14.38
C ARG A 117 20.76 -5.29 15.35
N LYS A 118 20.39 -4.60 16.45
CA LYS A 118 19.42 -5.12 17.43
C LYS A 118 18.07 -5.43 16.77
N PHE A 119 17.60 -4.54 15.90
CA PHE A 119 16.36 -4.75 15.15
C PHE A 119 16.45 -5.97 14.21
N LEU A 120 17.54 -6.10 13.46
CA LEU A 120 17.72 -7.25 12.56
C LEU A 120 17.90 -8.58 13.33
N GLU A 121 18.59 -8.56 14.47
CA GLU A 121 18.73 -9.72 15.36
C GLU A 121 17.39 -10.15 15.97
N GLU A 122 16.52 -9.20 16.31
CA GLU A 122 15.15 -9.48 16.75
C GLU A 122 14.33 -10.14 15.64
N LYS A 123 14.42 -9.65 14.39
CA LYS A 123 13.79 -10.28 13.22
C LYS A 123 14.36 -11.68 12.91
N VAL A 124 15.65 -11.92 13.17
CA VAL A 124 16.26 -13.26 13.07
C VAL A 124 15.72 -14.18 14.17
N ALA A 125 15.63 -13.70 15.42
CA ALA A 125 15.09 -14.46 16.53
C ALA A 125 13.62 -14.87 16.31
N ARG A 126 12.85 -14.05 15.58
CA ARG A 126 11.48 -14.36 15.15
C ARG A 126 11.38 -15.27 13.92
N GLY A 127 12.51 -15.66 13.31
CA GLY A 127 12.51 -16.50 12.11
C GLY A 127 12.02 -15.80 10.84
N ILE A 128 11.95 -14.46 10.83
CA ILE A 128 11.62 -13.68 9.62
C ILE A 128 12.86 -13.56 8.73
N LEU A 129 14.01 -13.31 9.37
CA LEU A 129 15.30 -13.22 8.70
C LEU A 129 16.22 -14.37 9.12
N LYS A 130 17.23 -14.64 8.30
CA LYS A 130 18.41 -15.42 8.65
C LYS A 130 19.66 -14.61 8.35
N LYS A 131 20.75 -14.93 9.03
CA LYS A 131 22.06 -14.31 8.81
C LYS A 131 22.97 -15.29 8.08
N GLU A 132 23.53 -14.87 6.94
CA GLU A 132 24.54 -15.62 6.19
C GLU A 132 25.79 -14.75 6.06
N GLY A 133 26.84 -15.10 6.82
CA GLY A 133 28.04 -14.28 6.91
C GLY A 133 27.75 -12.85 7.39
N ARG A 134 27.99 -11.87 6.50
CA ARG A 134 27.76 -10.43 6.76
C ARG A 134 26.39 -9.93 6.30
N GLN A 135 25.61 -10.75 5.63
CA GLN A 135 24.32 -10.38 5.05
C GLN A 135 23.16 -10.96 5.87
N TYR A 136 22.02 -10.28 5.77
CA TYR A 136 20.75 -10.75 6.28
C TYR A 136 19.86 -11.06 5.08
N LEU A 137 19.12 -12.16 5.14
CA LEU A 137 18.21 -12.60 4.08
C LEU A 137 16.88 -12.97 4.71
N PHE A 138 15.80 -12.92 3.94
CA PHE A 138 14.54 -13.50 4.40
C PHE A 138 14.69 -15.01 4.58
N TYR A 139 14.20 -15.49 5.72
CA TYR A 139 14.18 -16.92 5.98
C TYR A 139 13.19 -17.58 5.02
N ARG A 140 13.63 -18.68 4.40
CA ARG A 140 12.79 -19.52 3.54
C ARG A 140 13.01 -20.97 3.93
N LYS A 141 11.94 -21.75 4.04
CA LYS A 141 12.04 -23.19 4.26
C LYS A 141 12.66 -23.82 3.00
N GLN A 142 13.89 -24.33 3.11
CA GLN A 142 14.54 -25.02 1.98
C GLN A 142 13.72 -26.27 1.62
N GLN A 143 13.19 -26.32 0.40
CA GLN A 143 12.74 -27.58 -0.19
C GLN A 143 14.00 -28.35 -0.63
N LYS A 144 14.11 -29.61 -0.19
CA LYS A 144 15.19 -30.50 -0.65
C LYS A 144 15.12 -30.61 -2.18
N LYS A 145 16.26 -30.42 -2.85
CA LYS A 145 16.37 -30.23 -4.30
C LYS A 145 16.54 -31.51 -5.12
N ASP A 146 16.62 -32.67 -4.47
CA ASP A 146 17.06 -33.89 -5.16
C ASP A 146 15.86 -34.86 -5.31
N ASP A 147 15.43 -35.05 -6.55
CA ASP A 147 14.52 -36.09 -7.09
C ASP A 147 13.02 -36.11 -6.72
N ALA A 148 12.49 -35.12 -5.98
CA ALA A 148 11.04 -35.05 -5.72
C ALA A 148 10.25 -34.40 -6.88
N PRO A 149 9.01 -34.84 -7.18
CA PRO A 149 8.13 -34.13 -8.11
C PRO A 149 7.92 -32.68 -7.67
N LEU A 150 7.84 -31.74 -8.63
CA LEU A 150 7.61 -30.33 -8.34
C LEU A 150 6.38 -30.17 -7.43
N SER A 151 6.53 -29.41 -6.36
CA SER A 151 5.38 -29.02 -5.54
C SER A 151 4.37 -28.25 -6.40
N GLU A 152 3.09 -28.55 -6.24
CA GLU A 152 2.04 -27.94 -7.04
C GLU A 152 1.49 -26.68 -6.35
N LEU A 153 1.22 -25.63 -7.12
CA LEU A 153 0.48 -24.46 -6.67
C LEU A 153 -0.74 -24.25 -7.55
N ILE A 154 -1.87 -24.06 -6.88
CA ILE A 154 -3.12 -23.73 -7.56
C ILE A 154 -3.17 -22.22 -7.76
N PHE A 155 -3.32 -21.78 -9.00
CA PHE A 155 -3.44 -20.39 -9.36
C PHE A 155 -4.84 -20.13 -9.93
N VAL A 156 -5.56 -19.15 -9.41
CA VAL A 156 -6.93 -18.85 -9.84
C VAL A 156 -7.04 -17.44 -10.39
N THR A 157 -7.55 -17.32 -11.61
CA THR A 157 -7.93 -16.05 -12.25
C THR A 157 -9.40 -16.11 -12.65
N ARG A 158 -10.02 -14.98 -12.99
CA ARG A 158 -11.34 -15.02 -13.63
C ARG A 158 -11.31 -15.76 -14.97
N CYS A 159 -12.45 -16.25 -15.43
CA CYS A 159 -12.61 -16.82 -16.76
C CYS A 159 -14.00 -16.55 -17.36
N ASN A 160 -14.12 -16.76 -18.66
CA ASN A 160 -15.41 -16.81 -19.35
C ASN A 160 -16.16 -18.13 -19.06
N SER A 161 -17.32 -18.34 -19.69
CA SER A 161 -18.21 -19.47 -19.41
C SER A 161 -17.64 -20.85 -19.72
N TRP A 162 -16.58 -20.95 -20.54
CA TRP A 162 -15.95 -22.20 -20.93
C TRP A 162 -14.52 -22.35 -20.40
N GLY A 163 -14.10 -21.47 -19.47
CA GLY A 163 -12.79 -21.56 -18.82
C GLY A 163 -11.66 -20.82 -19.54
N GLY A 164 -11.98 -20.09 -20.61
CA GLY A 164 -11.04 -19.21 -21.28
C GLY A 164 -10.74 -17.94 -20.49
N PHE A 165 -9.50 -17.47 -20.57
CA PHE A 165 -9.06 -16.20 -19.98
C PHE A 165 -8.80 -15.18 -21.11
N SER A 166 -9.46 -14.04 -21.01
CA SER A 166 -9.22 -12.87 -21.87
C SER A 166 -8.97 -11.69 -20.95
N ALA A 167 -7.75 -11.15 -20.96
CA ALA A 167 -7.41 -10.00 -20.15
C ALA A 167 -8.18 -8.76 -20.60
N GLU A 168 -8.70 -8.00 -19.64
CA GLU A 168 -9.41 -6.73 -19.85
C GLU A 168 -8.54 -5.55 -19.40
N SER A 169 -7.40 -5.82 -18.75
CA SER A 169 -6.40 -4.82 -18.36
C SER A 169 -4.97 -5.37 -18.44
N GLU A 170 -4.00 -4.47 -18.63
CA GLU A 170 -2.56 -4.80 -18.61
C GLU A 170 -2.15 -5.42 -17.27
N ARG A 171 -2.74 -4.96 -16.16
CA ARG A 171 -2.44 -5.46 -14.81
C ARG A 171 -2.79 -6.94 -14.63
N GLU A 172 -3.84 -7.43 -15.27
CA GLU A 172 -4.16 -8.86 -15.24
C GLU A 172 -3.11 -9.70 -15.98
N LEU A 173 -2.63 -9.20 -17.13
CA LEU A 173 -1.57 -9.87 -17.89
C LEU A 173 -0.26 -9.87 -17.13
N ASP A 174 0.10 -8.73 -16.53
CA ASP A 174 1.32 -8.61 -15.73
C ASP A 174 1.30 -9.51 -14.52
N PHE A 175 0.19 -9.54 -13.78
CA PHE A 175 0.05 -10.43 -12.65
C PHE A 175 0.18 -11.90 -13.07
N LEU A 176 -0.54 -12.32 -14.13
CA LEU A 176 -0.44 -13.66 -14.68
C LEU A 176 1.01 -14.00 -15.06
N ARG A 177 1.66 -13.14 -15.85
CA ARG A 177 3.06 -13.32 -16.30
C ARG A 177 4.02 -13.44 -15.12
N LEU A 178 3.89 -12.57 -14.13
CA LEU A 178 4.76 -12.54 -12.95
C LEU A 178 4.55 -13.77 -12.06
N VAL A 179 3.30 -14.24 -11.89
CA VAL A 179 3.02 -15.48 -11.16
C VAL A 179 3.67 -16.68 -11.86
N TYR A 180 3.52 -16.82 -13.18
CA TYR A 180 4.16 -17.88 -13.95
C TYR A 180 5.69 -17.83 -13.87
N LYS A 181 6.28 -16.64 -14.05
CA LYS A 181 7.74 -16.43 -13.95
C LYS A 181 8.26 -16.78 -12.56
N THR A 182 7.55 -16.35 -11.52
CA THR A 182 7.95 -16.57 -10.12
C THR A 182 7.78 -18.02 -9.71
N ALA A 183 6.72 -18.69 -10.15
CA ALA A 183 6.56 -20.13 -9.94
C ALA A 183 7.69 -20.94 -10.58
N GLY A 184 8.03 -20.64 -11.84
CA GLY A 184 9.15 -21.28 -12.53
C GLY A 184 10.48 -21.08 -11.78
N LYS A 185 10.77 -19.85 -11.34
CA LYS A 185 11.96 -19.52 -10.54
C LYS A 185 12.02 -20.28 -9.20
N ASN A 186 10.87 -20.54 -8.58
CA ASN A 186 10.77 -21.28 -7.31
C ASN A 186 10.47 -22.78 -7.50
N HIS A 187 10.54 -23.30 -8.73
CA HIS A 187 10.31 -24.71 -9.06
C HIS A 187 8.93 -25.25 -8.61
N TYR A 188 7.88 -24.45 -8.78
CA TYR A 188 6.50 -24.90 -8.61
C TYR A 188 5.88 -25.30 -9.94
N LYS A 189 5.10 -26.39 -9.95
CA LYS A 189 4.15 -26.67 -11.03
C LYS A 189 2.90 -25.81 -10.78
N LEU A 190 2.56 -24.93 -11.71
CA LEU A 190 1.31 -24.17 -11.65
C LEU A 190 0.16 -24.94 -12.31
N THR A 191 -0.96 -25.00 -11.60
CA THR A 191 -2.24 -25.44 -12.13
C THR A 191 -3.21 -24.26 -12.12
N LEU A 192 -3.68 -23.87 -13.31
CA LEU A 192 -4.56 -22.72 -13.49
C LEU A 192 -6.03 -23.15 -13.42
N PHE A 193 -6.79 -22.56 -12.50
CA PHE A 193 -8.26 -22.59 -12.50
C PHE A 193 -8.82 -21.23 -12.94
N GLY A 194 -10.02 -21.28 -13.52
CA GLY A 194 -10.82 -20.12 -13.86
C GLY A 194 -12.04 -20.01 -12.95
N ILE A 195 -12.23 -18.87 -12.27
CA ILE A 195 -13.51 -18.53 -11.62
C ILE A 195 -14.41 -17.82 -12.62
N ASN A 196 -15.57 -18.40 -12.92
CA ASN A 196 -16.58 -17.74 -13.73
C ASN A 196 -17.52 -16.92 -12.84
N ASP A 197 -17.50 -15.60 -12.99
CA ASP A 197 -18.23 -14.67 -12.10
C ASP A 197 -19.76 -14.89 -12.12
N ALA A 198 -20.32 -15.18 -13.30
CA ALA A 198 -21.76 -15.38 -13.47
C ALA A 198 -22.28 -16.67 -12.81
N SER A 199 -21.53 -17.77 -12.90
CA SER A 199 -21.93 -19.06 -12.33
C SER A 199 -21.36 -19.35 -10.95
N GLY A 200 -20.32 -18.61 -10.53
CA GLY A 200 -19.56 -18.87 -9.30
C GLY A 200 -18.75 -20.17 -9.32
N LYS A 201 -18.63 -20.85 -10.46
CA LYS A 201 -17.94 -22.14 -10.57
C LYS A 201 -16.47 -21.96 -10.90
N LEU A 202 -15.62 -22.79 -10.30
CA LEU A 202 -14.22 -22.96 -10.72
C LEU A 202 -14.14 -24.06 -11.77
N ILE A 203 -13.58 -23.72 -12.92
CA ILE A 203 -13.45 -24.59 -14.09
C ILE A 203 -12.05 -24.50 -14.68
N ASP A 204 -11.61 -25.57 -15.34
CA ASP A 204 -10.36 -25.56 -16.11
C ASP A 204 -10.59 -24.97 -17.52
N ARG A 205 -9.53 -24.90 -18.33
CA ARG A 205 -9.60 -24.36 -19.70
C ARG A 205 -10.43 -25.21 -20.68
N SER A 206 -10.83 -26.41 -20.29
CA SER A 206 -11.76 -27.25 -21.05
C SER A 206 -13.22 -27.06 -20.63
N GLY A 207 -13.46 -26.21 -19.62
CA GLY A 207 -14.78 -25.96 -19.05
C GLY A 207 -15.20 -27.00 -18.01
N LYS A 208 -14.30 -27.91 -17.60
CA LYS A 208 -14.61 -28.94 -16.61
C LYS A 208 -14.51 -28.37 -15.19
N PRO A 209 -15.47 -28.67 -14.29
CA PRO A 209 -15.38 -28.28 -12.89
C PRO A 209 -14.11 -28.80 -12.20
N CYS A 210 -13.41 -27.92 -11.50
CA CYS A 210 -12.21 -28.26 -10.73
C CYS A 210 -12.56 -28.77 -9.32
N LYS A 211 -11.69 -29.59 -8.73
CA LYS A 211 -11.80 -30.04 -7.32
C LYS A 211 -10.43 -30.07 -6.67
N LEU A 212 -10.32 -29.58 -5.43
CA LEU A 212 -9.06 -29.62 -4.68
C LEU A 212 -8.53 -31.05 -4.46
N SER A 213 -9.42 -32.02 -4.31
CA SER A 213 -9.06 -33.45 -4.15
C SER A 213 -8.30 -34.03 -5.34
N GLU A 214 -8.37 -33.40 -6.52
CA GLU A 214 -7.62 -33.81 -7.72
C GLU A 214 -6.16 -33.30 -7.69
N HIS A 215 -5.79 -32.50 -6.69
CA HIS A 215 -4.47 -31.88 -6.52
C HIS A 215 -3.85 -32.20 -5.14
N PRO A 216 -3.60 -33.49 -4.81
CA PRO A 216 -3.11 -33.89 -3.49
C PRO A 216 -1.70 -33.37 -3.16
N ASN A 217 -0.94 -32.93 -4.17
CA ASN A 217 0.41 -32.38 -4.01
C ASN A 217 0.43 -30.84 -3.94
N ALA A 218 -0.75 -30.20 -3.86
CA ALA A 218 -0.85 -28.75 -3.74
C ALA A 218 -0.26 -28.30 -2.39
N VAL A 219 0.75 -27.43 -2.45
CA VAL A 219 1.41 -26.87 -1.26
C VAL A 219 0.99 -25.43 -0.99
N GLY A 220 0.09 -24.87 -1.80
CA GLY A 220 -0.42 -23.52 -1.66
C GLY A 220 -1.36 -23.11 -2.79
N ALA A 221 -2.05 -21.99 -2.61
CA ALA A 221 -2.86 -21.37 -3.64
C ALA A 221 -2.65 -19.85 -3.72
N ILE A 222 -2.74 -19.33 -4.94
CA ILE A 222 -2.74 -17.90 -5.27
C ILE A 222 -4.09 -17.59 -5.91
N LEU A 223 -4.88 -16.72 -5.29
CA LEU A 223 -6.22 -16.36 -5.75
C LEU A 223 -6.24 -14.91 -6.20
N SER A 224 -6.70 -14.62 -7.42
CA SER A 224 -6.98 -13.25 -7.86
C SER A 224 -8.45 -12.91 -7.71
N THR A 225 -8.75 -11.78 -7.08
CA THR A 225 -10.10 -11.18 -7.07
C THR A 225 -10.24 -10.01 -8.05
N LEU A 226 -9.19 -9.69 -8.82
CA LEU A 226 -9.25 -8.61 -9.82
C LEU A 226 -10.36 -8.90 -10.85
N LEU A 227 -11.30 -7.96 -10.99
CA LEU A 227 -12.48 -8.06 -11.88
C LEU A 227 -13.40 -9.26 -11.59
N VAL A 228 -13.38 -9.79 -10.36
CA VAL A 228 -14.33 -10.80 -9.88
C VAL A 228 -15.35 -10.11 -8.98
N GLN A 229 -16.55 -9.80 -9.46
CA GLN A 229 -17.53 -9.04 -8.66
C GLN A 229 -18.06 -9.87 -7.49
N ASN A 230 -18.33 -11.16 -7.73
CA ASN A 230 -18.77 -12.09 -6.71
C ASN A 230 -17.61 -13.01 -6.28
N PHE A 231 -16.78 -12.52 -5.36
CA PHE A 231 -15.62 -13.26 -4.85
C PHE A 231 -15.97 -14.38 -3.86
N ARG A 232 -17.20 -14.44 -3.32
CA ARG A 232 -17.53 -15.41 -2.26
C ARG A 232 -17.37 -16.87 -2.69
N PRO A 233 -17.84 -17.31 -3.87
CA PRO A 233 -17.64 -18.68 -4.34
C PRO A 233 -16.16 -19.06 -4.45
N LEU A 234 -15.31 -18.11 -4.89
CA LEU A 234 -13.86 -18.31 -4.95
C LEU A 234 -13.28 -18.60 -3.57
N LEU A 235 -13.57 -17.78 -2.56
CA LEU A 235 -13.03 -18.00 -1.21
C LEU A 235 -13.57 -19.29 -0.58
N THR A 236 -14.87 -19.56 -0.75
CA THR A 236 -15.53 -20.75 -0.19
C THR A 236 -14.96 -22.04 -0.77
N PHE A 237 -14.58 -22.07 -2.06
CA PHE A 237 -13.98 -23.25 -2.68
C PHE A 237 -12.69 -23.71 -1.98
N PHE A 238 -11.93 -22.77 -1.39
CA PHE A 238 -10.70 -23.05 -0.66
C PHE A 238 -10.89 -23.07 0.86
N ALA A 239 -12.12 -22.97 1.37
CA ALA A 239 -12.36 -22.82 2.82
C ALA A 239 -11.71 -23.92 3.66
N ASP A 240 -11.71 -25.16 3.17
CA ASP A 240 -11.15 -26.32 3.85
C ASP A 240 -9.72 -26.67 3.40
N ALA A 241 -9.05 -25.77 2.66
CA ALA A 241 -7.66 -25.96 2.29
C ALA A 241 -6.77 -25.97 3.55
N GLU A 242 -5.90 -26.97 3.67
CA GLU A 242 -4.92 -27.09 4.75
C GLU A 242 -3.58 -26.40 4.44
N PHE A 243 -3.35 -26.06 3.17
CA PHE A 243 -2.17 -25.34 2.71
C PHE A 243 -2.37 -23.81 2.76
N PRO A 244 -1.28 -23.01 2.67
CA PRO A 244 -1.36 -21.55 2.61
C PRO A 244 -2.13 -21.02 1.39
N VAL A 245 -3.04 -20.08 1.61
CA VAL A 245 -3.83 -19.38 0.59
C VAL A 245 -3.48 -17.89 0.59
N ALA A 246 -2.86 -17.43 -0.51
CA ALA A 246 -2.53 -16.03 -0.76
C ALA A 246 -3.59 -15.42 -1.67
N VAL A 247 -4.23 -14.34 -1.26
CA VAL A 247 -5.30 -13.68 -2.02
C VAL A 247 -4.84 -12.30 -2.47
N TRP A 248 -4.78 -12.06 -3.78
CA TRP A 248 -4.75 -10.70 -4.31
C TRP A 248 -6.15 -10.10 -4.19
N TRP A 249 -6.30 -9.18 -3.25
CA TRP A 249 -7.55 -8.57 -2.82
C TRP A 249 -7.78 -7.23 -3.50
N GLU A 250 -8.77 -7.19 -4.40
CA GLU A 250 -9.17 -6.06 -5.24
C GLU A 250 -10.61 -5.63 -4.92
N HIS A 251 -10.89 -5.48 -3.62
CA HIS A 251 -12.15 -4.98 -3.08
C HIS A 251 -11.88 -4.09 -1.85
N PRO A 252 -12.90 -3.35 -1.35
CA PRO A 252 -12.79 -2.64 -0.08
C PRO A 252 -12.30 -3.56 1.06
N ILE A 253 -11.48 -3.02 1.95
CA ILE A 253 -10.81 -3.78 3.03
C ILE A 253 -11.85 -4.35 4.02
N ASP A 254 -12.90 -3.60 4.28
CA ASP A 254 -14.03 -3.96 5.13
C ASP A 254 -14.92 -5.06 4.54
N ALA A 255 -14.80 -5.34 3.22
CA ALA A 255 -15.50 -6.42 2.56
C ALA A 255 -14.84 -7.80 2.75
N VAL A 256 -13.62 -7.87 3.30
CA VAL A 256 -12.96 -9.17 3.56
C VAL A 256 -13.77 -9.95 4.60
N PRO A 257 -14.22 -11.19 4.30
CA PRO A 257 -15.05 -11.91 5.26
C PRO A 257 -14.27 -12.33 6.51
N ARG A 258 -14.83 -12.01 7.68
CA ARG A 258 -14.19 -12.27 8.99
C ARG A 258 -13.86 -13.75 9.24
N SER A 259 -14.58 -14.68 8.62
CA SER A 259 -14.30 -16.13 8.71
C SER A 259 -12.92 -16.49 8.18
N PHE A 260 -12.50 -15.90 7.05
CA PHE A 260 -11.18 -16.15 6.46
C PHE A 260 -10.08 -15.38 7.18
N MET A 261 -10.38 -14.22 7.76
CA MET A 261 -9.43 -13.46 8.59
C MET A 261 -9.00 -14.19 9.87
N ARG A 262 -9.80 -15.17 10.32
CA ARG A 262 -9.49 -16.02 11.48
C ARG A 262 -8.70 -17.28 11.13
N LYS A 263 -8.52 -17.58 9.83
CA LYS A 263 -7.75 -18.75 9.39
C LYS A 263 -6.28 -18.40 9.34
N ASP A 264 -5.45 -19.20 10.00
CA ASP A 264 -4.01 -18.93 10.10
C ASP A 264 -3.30 -19.11 8.74
N ASN A 265 -3.80 -20.02 7.91
CA ASN A 265 -3.29 -20.29 6.57
C ASN A 265 -3.83 -19.36 5.48
N TRP A 266 -4.45 -18.22 5.82
CA TRP A 266 -4.91 -17.22 4.84
C TRP A 266 -4.21 -15.88 5.02
N VAL A 267 -3.78 -15.26 3.91
CA VAL A 267 -3.27 -13.88 3.88
C VAL A 267 -3.81 -13.16 2.64
N PHE A 268 -4.24 -11.92 2.83
CA PHE A 268 -4.75 -11.03 1.80
C PHE A 268 -3.73 -9.95 1.49
N PHE A 269 -3.52 -9.67 0.21
CA PHE A 269 -2.61 -8.66 -0.30
C PHE A 269 -3.39 -7.65 -1.13
N ASN A 270 -3.35 -6.39 -0.74
CA ASN A 270 -4.04 -5.30 -1.43
C ASN A 270 -3.01 -4.29 -1.96
N SER A 271 -3.00 -4.07 -3.28
CA SER A 271 -2.18 -3.05 -3.92
C SER A 271 -2.97 -1.79 -4.30
N THR A 272 -4.25 -1.92 -4.61
CA THR A 272 -5.00 -0.92 -5.41
C THR A 272 -6.06 -0.17 -4.61
N PHE A 273 -6.79 -0.87 -3.74
CA PHE A 273 -7.95 -0.33 -3.05
C PHE A 273 -7.56 0.38 -1.76
N GLY A 274 -8.31 1.42 -1.43
CA GLY A 274 -8.04 2.28 -0.29
C GLY A 274 -7.17 3.49 -0.66
N LYS A 275 -6.95 4.32 0.35
CA LYS A 275 -6.45 5.70 0.18
C LYS A 275 -4.94 5.80 -0.07
N GLN A 276 -4.20 4.71 0.01
CA GLN A 276 -2.73 4.74 -0.02
C GLN A 276 -2.15 5.23 -1.35
N PRO A 277 -2.65 4.80 -2.54
CA PRO A 277 -2.15 5.32 -3.82
C PRO A 277 -2.23 6.85 -3.90
N GLY A 278 -3.38 7.43 -3.52
CA GLY A 278 -3.54 8.89 -3.45
C GLY A 278 -2.57 9.55 -2.47
N LYS A 279 -2.34 8.95 -1.30
CA LYS A 279 -1.35 9.45 -0.32
C LYS A 279 0.08 9.42 -0.84
N GLU A 280 0.45 8.39 -1.59
CA GLU A 280 1.80 8.27 -2.14
C GLU A 280 2.06 9.31 -3.24
N ILE A 281 1.10 9.53 -4.16
CA ILE A 281 1.17 10.64 -5.11
C ILE A 281 1.24 11.98 -4.38
N GLY A 282 0.38 12.18 -3.38
CA GLY A 282 0.35 13.42 -2.61
C GLY A 282 1.67 13.72 -1.91
N ARG A 283 2.28 12.71 -1.28
CA ARG A 283 3.63 12.82 -0.68
C ARG A 283 4.70 13.14 -1.71
N TYR A 284 4.64 12.51 -2.88
CA TYR A 284 5.56 12.77 -3.98
C TYR A 284 5.47 14.24 -4.44
N LEU A 285 4.27 14.74 -4.70
CA LEU A 285 4.04 16.12 -5.13
C LEU A 285 4.42 17.16 -4.08
N LEU A 286 4.09 16.93 -2.80
CA LEU A 286 4.56 17.76 -1.69
C LEU A 286 6.09 17.80 -1.60
N GLY A 287 6.76 16.68 -1.91
CA GLY A 287 8.21 16.60 -2.02
C GLY A 287 8.81 17.47 -3.12
N LEU A 288 8.04 17.74 -4.19
CA LEU A 288 8.39 18.68 -5.26
C LEU A 288 8.02 20.13 -4.93
N GLY A 289 7.36 20.38 -3.80
CA GLY A 289 6.87 21.70 -3.41
C GLY A 289 5.49 22.05 -3.97
N VAL A 290 4.78 21.11 -4.61
CA VAL A 290 3.40 21.29 -5.05
C VAL A 290 2.47 21.22 -3.84
N THR A 291 1.59 22.19 -3.68
CA THR A 291 0.62 22.25 -2.57
C THR A 291 -0.84 22.21 -3.01
N GLU A 292 -1.11 22.45 -4.29
CA GLU A 292 -2.46 22.57 -4.85
C GLU A 292 -2.54 21.86 -6.20
N VAL A 293 -3.63 21.12 -6.44
CA VAL A 293 -3.80 20.24 -7.62
C VAL A 293 -5.26 20.12 -8.04
N GLY A 294 -5.51 19.85 -9.33
CA GLY A 294 -6.83 19.45 -9.83
C GLY A 294 -6.92 17.94 -9.95
N TYR A 295 -7.99 17.31 -9.47
CA TYR A 295 -8.22 15.86 -9.59
C TYR A 295 -9.34 15.55 -10.59
N PHE A 296 -9.05 14.75 -11.62
CA PHE A 296 -9.96 14.51 -12.74
C PHE A 296 -10.42 13.05 -12.78
N SER A 297 -11.74 12.83 -12.74
CA SER A 297 -12.33 11.50 -12.91
C SER A 297 -13.71 11.56 -13.58
N PRO A 298 -13.87 11.00 -14.79
CA PRO A 298 -15.16 10.96 -15.48
C PRO A 298 -16.07 9.80 -15.00
N TYR A 299 -15.57 8.96 -14.07
CA TYR A 299 -16.28 7.81 -13.51
C TYR A 299 -16.03 7.65 -12.00
N HIS A 300 -16.37 8.69 -11.27
CA HIS A 300 -16.19 8.83 -9.83
C HIS A 300 -17.26 8.12 -9.00
N ASN A 301 -18.14 7.30 -9.57
CA ASN A 301 -19.00 6.42 -8.78
C ASN A 301 -18.23 5.25 -8.16
N SER A 302 -17.04 4.92 -8.69
CA SER A 302 -16.17 3.89 -8.14
C SER A 302 -15.60 4.23 -6.77
N SER A 303 -15.43 3.20 -5.92
CA SER A 303 -14.76 3.35 -4.63
C SER A 303 -13.28 3.72 -4.79
N TRP A 304 -12.57 3.16 -5.77
CA TRP A 304 -11.16 3.45 -5.98
C TRP A 304 -10.91 4.90 -6.41
N SER A 305 -11.78 5.51 -7.23
CA SER A 305 -11.65 6.94 -7.57
C SER A 305 -11.87 7.83 -6.34
N LYS A 306 -12.87 7.52 -5.51
CA LYS A 306 -13.12 8.21 -4.23
C LYS A 306 -11.96 8.06 -3.25
N ASP A 307 -11.41 6.86 -3.15
CA ASP A 307 -10.28 6.55 -2.27
C ASP A 307 -9.01 7.28 -2.69
N ARG A 308 -8.72 7.37 -4.00
CA ARG A 308 -7.59 8.14 -4.56
C ARG A 308 -7.71 9.61 -4.21
N LEU A 309 -8.88 10.23 -4.46
CA LEU A 309 -9.17 11.62 -4.07
C LEU A 309 -8.96 11.84 -2.56
N THR A 310 -9.60 11.01 -1.73
CA THR A 310 -9.48 11.13 -0.27
C THR A 310 -8.02 10.94 0.19
N GLY A 311 -7.27 10.06 -0.47
CA GLY A 311 -5.85 9.85 -0.20
C GLY A 311 -5.00 11.08 -0.49
N LEU A 312 -5.28 11.80 -1.57
CA LEU A 312 -4.61 13.05 -1.92
C LEU A 312 -4.91 14.14 -0.87
N GLU A 313 -6.17 14.29 -0.48
CA GLU A 313 -6.57 15.26 0.57
C GLU A 313 -5.89 14.93 1.92
N GLU A 314 -5.92 13.66 2.34
CA GLU A 314 -5.28 13.19 3.57
C GLU A 314 -3.74 13.28 3.53
N SER A 315 -3.14 13.53 2.36
CA SER A 315 -1.69 13.79 2.27
C SER A 315 -1.31 15.21 2.70
N GLY A 316 -2.27 16.14 2.72
CA GLY A 316 -2.07 17.56 3.01
C GLY A 316 -2.08 18.48 1.78
N LEU A 317 -2.37 17.95 0.58
CA LEU A 317 -2.61 18.76 -0.61
C LEU A 317 -3.97 19.45 -0.56
N VAL A 318 -4.05 20.66 -1.13
CA VAL A 318 -5.30 21.29 -1.53
C VAL A 318 -5.73 20.66 -2.85
N VAL A 319 -6.85 19.94 -2.86
CA VAL A 319 -7.32 19.19 -4.03
C VAL A 319 -8.63 19.78 -4.54
N HIS A 320 -8.68 20.15 -5.82
CA HIS A 320 -9.88 20.62 -6.50
C HIS A 320 -10.49 19.47 -7.31
N PRO A 321 -11.64 18.89 -6.89
CA PRO A 321 -12.22 17.75 -7.56
C PRO A 321 -13.04 18.18 -8.80
N TYR A 322 -12.60 17.71 -9.97
CA TYR A 322 -13.31 17.78 -11.23
C TYR A 322 -13.78 16.38 -11.61
N VAL A 323 -14.94 16.00 -11.04
CA VAL A 323 -15.44 14.62 -11.09
C VAL A 323 -16.85 14.52 -11.65
N ASP A 324 -17.17 13.37 -12.24
CA ASP A 324 -18.51 12.95 -12.66
C ASP A 324 -18.86 11.63 -11.95
N ALA A 325 -19.99 11.56 -11.25
CA ALA A 325 -20.40 10.40 -10.46
C ALA A 325 -21.49 9.54 -11.12
N GLU A 326 -21.79 9.77 -12.40
CA GLU A 326 -22.77 8.99 -13.17
C GLU A 326 -22.24 7.57 -13.41
N PHE A 327 -20.96 7.43 -13.73
CA PHE A 327 -20.33 6.16 -14.09
C PHE A 327 -19.31 5.68 -13.05
N ALA A 328 -19.07 4.38 -13.01
CA ALA A 328 -18.12 3.74 -12.10
C ALA A 328 -16.82 3.31 -12.80
N SER A 329 -16.81 3.16 -14.13
CA SER A 329 -15.60 2.80 -14.87
C SER A 329 -15.69 3.12 -16.37
N PRO A 330 -14.57 3.04 -17.11
CA PRO A 330 -14.58 3.07 -18.58
C PRO A 330 -15.54 2.04 -19.20
N TRP A 331 -15.82 0.93 -18.51
CA TRP A 331 -16.72 -0.11 -19.00
C TRP A 331 -18.16 0.37 -19.19
N ASP A 332 -18.62 1.35 -18.41
CA ASP A 332 -19.97 1.90 -18.56
C ASP A 332 -20.13 2.62 -19.91
N TYR A 333 -19.11 3.37 -20.34
CA TYR A 333 -19.06 3.97 -21.68
C TYR A 333 -19.05 2.92 -22.78
N LYS A 334 -18.29 1.83 -22.60
CA LYS A 334 -18.29 0.69 -23.54
C LYS A 334 -19.66 0.01 -23.62
N GLN A 335 -20.41 -0.09 -22.52
CA GLN A 335 -21.78 -0.62 -22.55
C GLN A 335 -22.75 0.27 -23.33
N ILE A 336 -22.62 1.59 -23.19
CA ILE A 336 -23.42 2.53 -23.98
C ILE A 336 -23.05 2.40 -25.46
N ALA A 337 -21.76 2.36 -25.79
CA ALA A 337 -21.28 2.21 -27.15
C ALA A 337 -21.75 0.90 -27.80
N ARG A 338 -21.70 -0.24 -27.09
CA ARG A 338 -22.19 -1.55 -27.57
C ARG A 338 -23.66 -1.55 -28.00
N LYS A 339 -24.48 -0.64 -27.46
CA LYS A 339 -25.90 -0.49 -27.83
C LYS A 339 -26.11 0.39 -29.05
N LYS A 340 -25.10 1.18 -29.45
CA LYS A 340 -25.22 2.23 -30.47
C LYS A 340 -24.46 1.91 -31.77
N VAL A 341 -23.34 1.19 -31.68
CA VAL A 341 -22.46 0.94 -32.82
C VAL A 341 -22.07 -0.52 -32.94
N GLU A 342 -21.60 -0.92 -34.12
CA GLU A 342 -21.04 -2.25 -34.36
C GLU A 342 -19.80 -2.50 -33.50
N LYS A 343 -19.50 -3.78 -33.25
CA LYS A 343 -18.46 -4.23 -32.31
C LYS A 343 -17.08 -3.61 -32.56
N LEU A 344 -16.71 -3.37 -33.82
CA LEU A 344 -15.41 -2.81 -34.20
C LEU A 344 -15.27 -1.32 -33.87
N SER A 345 -16.38 -0.60 -33.68
CA SER A 345 -16.41 0.84 -33.40
C SER A 345 -16.69 1.18 -31.94
N VAL A 346 -16.90 0.16 -31.09
CA VAL A 346 -17.26 0.33 -29.66
C VAL A 346 -16.21 1.14 -28.91
N GLU A 347 -14.93 0.81 -29.09
CA GLU A 347 -13.83 1.48 -28.38
C GLU A 347 -13.72 2.96 -28.77
N ILE A 348 -13.83 3.26 -30.07
CA ILE A 348 -13.82 4.63 -30.58
C ILE A 348 -14.98 5.43 -29.99
N MET A 349 -16.20 4.88 -30.05
CA MET A 349 -17.39 5.55 -29.52
C MET A 349 -17.31 5.75 -28.00
N ALA A 350 -16.82 4.76 -27.25
CA ALA A 350 -16.65 4.87 -25.81
C ALA A 350 -15.66 5.99 -25.45
N ARG A 351 -14.52 6.04 -26.15
CA ARG A 351 -13.50 7.09 -25.96
C ARG A 351 -14.05 8.47 -26.31
N THR A 352 -14.86 8.61 -27.36
CA THR A 352 -15.52 9.88 -27.71
C THR A 352 -16.45 10.36 -26.59
N LEU A 353 -17.28 9.48 -26.04
CA LEU A 353 -18.18 9.83 -24.93
C LEU A 353 -17.40 10.24 -23.67
N GLU A 354 -16.30 9.57 -23.39
CA GLU A 354 -15.42 9.92 -22.27
C GLU A 354 -14.73 11.27 -22.51
N LYS A 355 -14.24 11.53 -23.73
CA LYS A 355 -13.65 12.80 -24.15
C LYS A 355 -14.63 13.97 -23.96
N GLU A 356 -15.90 13.82 -24.36
CA GLU A 356 -16.94 14.84 -24.16
C GLU A 356 -17.14 15.18 -22.67
N LYS A 357 -17.19 14.15 -21.81
CA LYS A 357 -17.31 14.34 -20.36
C LYS A 357 -16.09 15.05 -19.80
N LEU A 358 -14.88 14.60 -20.16
CA LEU A 358 -13.63 15.21 -19.71
C LEU A 358 -13.48 16.67 -20.15
N LYS A 359 -13.93 17.02 -21.36
CA LYS A 359 -13.93 18.40 -21.84
C LYS A 359 -14.73 19.32 -20.92
N ALA A 360 -15.94 18.91 -20.53
CA ALA A 360 -16.77 19.69 -19.61
C ALA A 360 -16.13 19.82 -18.21
N LEU A 361 -15.41 18.78 -17.73
CA LEU A 361 -14.66 18.85 -16.47
C LEU A 361 -13.50 19.84 -16.55
N ALA A 362 -12.74 19.79 -17.65
CA ALA A 362 -11.60 20.67 -17.89
C ALA A 362 -11.99 22.14 -18.09
N GLU A 363 -13.09 22.43 -18.78
CA GLU A 363 -13.59 23.82 -18.91
C GLU A 363 -13.83 24.46 -17.54
N ARG A 364 -14.37 23.70 -16.57
CA ARG A 364 -14.53 24.17 -15.18
C ARG A 364 -13.19 24.39 -14.49
N ALA A 365 -12.21 23.53 -14.73
CA ALA A 365 -10.88 23.67 -14.14
C ALA A 365 -10.13 24.88 -14.69
N LEU A 366 -10.16 25.07 -16.01
CA LEU A 366 -9.52 26.21 -16.67
C LEU A 366 -10.15 27.53 -16.24
N ALA A 367 -11.48 27.60 -16.13
CA ALA A 367 -12.17 28.77 -15.60
C ALA A 367 -11.73 29.11 -14.16
N PHE A 368 -11.58 28.08 -13.31
CA PHE A 368 -11.08 28.26 -11.95
C PHE A 368 -9.62 28.75 -11.93
N GLN A 369 -8.72 28.15 -12.71
CA GLN A 369 -7.32 28.55 -12.77
C GLN A 369 -7.16 29.98 -13.28
N ALA A 370 -7.90 30.35 -14.34
CA ALA A 370 -7.90 31.72 -14.89
C ALA A 370 -8.38 32.76 -13.88
N ALA A 371 -9.40 32.43 -13.07
CA ALA A 371 -9.91 33.33 -12.04
C ALA A 371 -8.95 33.52 -10.85
N ASN A 372 -8.11 32.52 -10.55
CA ASN A 372 -7.21 32.54 -9.38
C ASN A 372 -5.74 32.85 -9.74
N GLY A 373 -5.39 32.88 -11.03
CA GLY A 373 -4.02 33.16 -11.49
C GLY A 373 -2.99 32.11 -11.10
N ASN A 374 -3.43 30.87 -10.82
CA ASN A 374 -2.55 29.77 -10.42
C ASN A 374 -2.78 28.54 -11.29
N ASN A 375 -1.78 28.18 -12.09
CA ASN A 375 -1.76 26.93 -12.84
C ASN A 375 -1.28 25.81 -11.92
N MET A 376 -2.10 24.77 -11.79
CA MET A 376 -1.83 23.63 -10.91
C MET A 376 -1.71 22.33 -11.72
N PRO A 377 -0.90 21.35 -11.25
CA PRO A 377 -0.87 20.02 -11.83
C PRO A 377 -2.24 19.34 -11.90
N TRP A 378 -2.48 18.59 -12.96
CA TRP A 378 -3.68 17.78 -13.14
C TRP A 378 -3.39 16.33 -12.78
N ILE A 379 -4.06 15.84 -11.74
CA ILE A 379 -4.04 14.45 -11.31
C ILE A 379 -5.18 13.73 -12.00
N CYS A 380 -4.86 12.89 -12.99
CA CYS A 380 -5.81 12.07 -13.70
C CYS A 380 -6.05 10.79 -12.91
N VAL A 381 -7.30 10.33 -12.84
CA VAL A 381 -7.64 9.12 -12.07
C VAL A 381 -6.90 7.88 -12.58
N ASN A 382 -6.55 7.80 -13.87
CA ASN A 382 -5.69 6.78 -14.47
C ASN A 382 -5.00 7.32 -15.72
N ASP A 383 -4.14 6.51 -16.32
CA ASP A 383 -3.38 6.85 -17.53
C ASP A 383 -4.26 7.12 -18.75
N GLU A 384 -5.40 6.43 -18.89
CA GLU A 384 -6.37 6.64 -19.99
C GLU A 384 -6.92 8.07 -19.98
N VAL A 385 -7.33 8.58 -18.81
CA VAL A 385 -7.82 9.94 -18.67
C VAL A 385 -6.74 10.97 -19.00
N ALA A 386 -5.50 10.71 -18.59
CA ALA A 386 -4.38 11.59 -18.91
C ALA A 386 -4.09 11.59 -20.43
N GLY A 387 -4.18 10.42 -21.07
CA GLY A 387 -4.03 10.28 -22.51
C GLY A 387 -5.11 11.01 -23.30
N ILE A 388 -6.37 10.97 -22.85
CA ILE A 388 -7.46 11.72 -23.49
C ILE A 388 -7.23 13.23 -23.40
N PHE A 389 -6.71 13.76 -22.28
CA PHE A 389 -6.35 15.18 -22.19
C PHE A 389 -5.24 15.57 -23.17
N MET A 390 -4.18 14.77 -23.25
CA MET A 390 -3.08 15.00 -24.19
C MET A 390 -3.58 14.99 -25.65
N GLU A 391 -4.41 14.01 -26.01
CA GLU A 391 -5.05 13.94 -27.33
C GLU A 391 -5.87 15.20 -27.65
N MET A 392 -6.66 15.71 -26.70
CA MET A 392 -7.42 16.95 -26.91
C MET A 392 -6.52 18.16 -27.13
N VAL A 393 -5.37 18.23 -26.48
CA VAL A 393 -4.38 19.31 -26.70
C VAL A 393 -3.75 19.18 -28.08
N GLU A 394 -3.36 17.97 -28.50
CA GLU A 394 -2.79 17.72 -29.83
C GLU A 394 -3.77 18.03 -30.98
N GLU A 395 -5.06 17.77 -30.76
CA GLU A 395 -6.13 18.09 -31.71
C GLU A 395 -6.49 19.59 -31.77
N ASN A 396 -5.83 20.45 -30.98
CA ASN A 396 -6.19 21.86 -30.77
C ASN A 396 -7.62 22.07 -30.26
N ASN A 397 -8.17 21.08 -29.55
CA ASN A 397 -9.50 21.16 -28.94
C ASN A 397 -9.48 21.88 -27.58
N MET A 398 -8.30 22.05 -26.97
CA MET A 398 -8.08 22.69 -25.67
C MET A 398 -6.62 23.13 -25.50
N GLU A 399 -6.39 24.16 -24.67
CA GLU A 399 -5.05 24.51 -24.16
C GLU A 399 -5.04 24.34 -22.64
N ILE A 400 -4.08 23.56 -22.12
CA ILE A 400 -3.93 23.29 -20.70
C ILE A 400 -2.67 24.01 -20.19
N PRO A 401 -2.81 25.05 -19.35
CA PRO A 401 -1.69 25.85 -18.87
C PRO A 401 -0.69 25.03 -18.07
N VAL A 402 0.60 25.26 -18.32
CA VAL A 402 1.68 24.56 -17.61
C VAL A 402 1.81 25.12 -16.18
N PRO A 403 1.88 24.26 -15.14
CA PRO A 403 2.11 24.71 -13.77
C PRO A 403 3.56 25.18 -13.57
N ASN A 404 3.75 26.09 -12.61
CA ASN A 404 5.09 26.61 -12.27
C ASN A 404 5.96 25.58 -11.53
N ILE A 405 5.33 24.63 -10.83
CA ILE A 405 5.99 23.61 -10.02
C ILE A 405 5.29 22.27 -10.26
N GLY A 406 6.09 21.22 -10.46
CA GLY A 406 5.60 19.86 -10.68
C GLY A 406 5.25 19.56 -12.14
N PRO A 407 4.77 18.34 -12.41
CA PRO A 407 4.39 17.93 -13.76
C PRO A 407 3.05 18.54 -14.18
N ASN A 408 2.82 18.66 -15.49
CA ASN A 408 1.50 19.09 -16.00
C ASN A 408 0.42 18.04 -15.70
N TYR A 409 0.74 16.77 -15.95
CA TYR A 409 -0.13 15.62 -15.66
C TYR A 409 0.58 14.62 -14.74
N ILE A 410 -0.19 13.97 -13.89
CA ILE A 410 0.22 12.78 -13.16
C ILE A 410 -0.96 11.83 -13.07
N ALA A 411 -0.72 10.54 -13.21
CA ALA A 411 -1.77 9.54 -13.36
C ALA A 411 -1.53 8.30 -12.48
N PHE A 412 -2.36 7.28 -12.69
CA PHE A 412 -2.27 5.97 -12.03
C PHE A 412 -2.30 4.87 -13.09
N ASP A 413 -1.72 3.72 -12.73
CA ASP A 413 -1.70 2.42 -13.43
C ASP A 413 -0.35 2.07 -14.07
N ASN A 414 0.48 3.07 -14.39
CA ASN A 414 1.79 2.91 -15.03
C ASN A 414 1.72 2.04 -16.30
N SER A 415 0.67 2.24 -17.09
CA SER A 415 0.34 1.50 -18.31
C SER A 415 1.28 1.83 -19.47
N MET A 416 1.19 1.06 -20.55
CA MET A 416 1.89 1.35 -21.81
C MET A 416 1.60 2.77 -22.33
N GLU A 417 0.36 3.26 -22.21
CA GLU A 417 -0.04 4.60 -22.65
C GLU A 417 0.77 5.68 -21.93
N SER A 418 0.99 5.53 -20.62
CA SER A 418 1.81 6.47 -19.86
C SER A 418 3.28 6.48 -20.29
N TYR A 419 3.82 5.37 -20.82
CA TYR A 419 5.16 5.34 -21.42
C TYR A 419 5.22 6.02 -22.78
N LEU A 420 4.21 5.79 -23.63
CA LEU A 420 4.14 6.43 -24.95
C LEU A 420 4.02 7.95 -24.81
N LEU A 421 3.23 8.41 -23.85
CA LEU A 421 2.96 9.83 -23.61
C LEU A 421 3.89 10.48 -22.59
N ARG A 422 4.83 9.72 -22.00
CA ARG A 422 5.77 10.17 -20.95
C ARG A 422 5.08 10.84 -19.77
N ILE A 423 3.98 10.24 -19.30
CA ILE A 423 3.18 10.74 -18.19
C ILE A 423 3.69 10.09 -16.89
N PRO A 424 4.12 10.89 -15.88
CA PRO A 424 4.38 10.37 -14.55
C PRO A 424 3.16 9.61 -14.03
N SER A 425 3.36 8.36 -13.61
CA SER A 425 2.23 7.51 -13.22
C SER A 425 2.55 6.63 -12.03
N TYR A 426 1.56 6.41 -11.16
CA TYR A 426 1.70 5.53 -10.00
C TYR A 426 1.65 4.05 -10.42
N ASP A 427 2.77 3.36 -10.18
CA ASP A 427 2.90 1.91 -10.34
C ASP A 427 2.37 1.20 -9.10
N PHE A 428 1.39 0.31 -9.26
CA PHE A 428 0.82 -0.51 -8.18
C PHE A 428 1.73 -1.65 -7.70
N ASN A 429 2.93 -1.79 -8.29
CA ASN A 429 4.00 -2.69 -7.86
C ASN A 429 3.57 -4.16 -7.82
N THR A 430 3.06 -4.63 -8.96
CA THR A 430 2.61 -6.02 -9.15
C THR A 430 3.74 -7.03 -8.89
N ASP A 431 5.01 -6.65 -9.12
CA ASP A 431 6.18 -7.48 -8.81
C ASP A 431 6.31 -7.76 -7.30
N ALA A 432 6.27 -6.71 -6.46
CA ALA A 432 6.32 -6.88 -5.01
C ALA A 432 5.13 -7.67 -4.47
N LEU A 433 3.93 -7.42 -5.01
CA LEU A 433 2.73 -8.20 -4.69
C LEU A 433 2.97 -9.69 -4.90
N VAL A 434 3.42 -10.09 -6.10
CA VAL A 434 3.66 -11.50 -6.42
C VAL A 434 4.79 -12.07 -5.57
N GLU A 435 5.91 -11.37 -5.41
CA GLU A 435 7.02 -11.85 -4.58
C GLU A 435 6.60 -12.12 -3.13
N GLN A 436 5.78 -11.24 -2.54
CA GLN A 436 5.29 -11.42 -1.18
C GLN A 436 4.28 -12.57 -1.07
N MET A 437 3.42 -12.78 -2.07
CA MET A 437 2.51 -13.94 -2.10
C MET A 437 3.27 -15.27 -2.11
N PHE A 438 4.31 -15.39 -2.94
CA PHE A 438 5.19 -16.58 -2.95
C PHE A 438 6.02 -16.70 -1.66
N TYR A 439 6.46 -15.58 -1.10
CA TYR A 439 7.15 -15.59 0.18
C TYR A 439 6.26 -16.16 1.28
N TYR A 440 5.01 -15.72 1.36
CA TYR A 440 4.03 -16.27 2.29
C TYR A 440 3.81 -17.77 2.09
N ILE A 441 3.61 -18.23 0.85
CA ILE A 441 3.42 -19.67 0.56
C ILE A 441 4.61 -20.50 1.06
N SER A 442 5.84 -20.05 0.81
CA SER A 442 7.05 -20.77 1.20
C SER A 442 7.40 -20.64 2.70
N SER A 443 6.90 -19.59 3.35
CA SER A 443 7.24 -19.23 4.73
C SER A 443 6.04 -18.64 5.50
N PRO A 444 4.95 -19.39 5.72
CA PRO A 444 3.73 -18.84 6.32
C PRO A 444 3.95 -18.25 7.70
N SER A 445 4.85 -18.86 8.49
CA SER A 445 5.16 -18.42 9.85
C SER A 445 5.77 -17.02 9.92
N ALA A 446 6.32 -16.49 8.82
CA ALA A 446 6.79 -15.11 8.76
C ALA A 446 5.63 -14.09 8.86
N PHE A 447 4.39 -14.54 8.69
CA PHE A 447 3.17 -13.75 8.74
C PHE A 447 2.35 -14.00 10.01
N ASP A 448 2.84 -14.83 10.93
CA ASP A 448 2.16 -15.13 12.20
C ASP A 448 2.14 -13.90 13.12
N GLY A 449 0.97 -13.63 13.71
CA GLY A 449 0.77 -12.48 14.60
C GLY A 449 0.83 -11.10 13.91
N ILE A 450 0.94 -11.06 12.58
CA ILE A 450 0.88 -9.84 11.76
C ILE A 450 -0.56 -9.62 11.26
N LYS A 451 -0.86 -8.42 10.78
CA LYS A 451 -2.12 -8.10 10.10
C LYS A 451 -2.34 -9.04 8.92
N LYS A 452 -3.48 -9.72 8.85
CA LYS A 452 -3.82 -10.64 7.74
C LYS A 452 -4.05 -9.94 6.39
N ILE A 453 -4.18 -8.62 6.39
CA ILE A 453 -4.27 -7.80 5.17
C ILE A 453 -2.99 -6.99 5.07
N HIS A 454 -2.20 -7.29 4.04
CA HIS A 454 -0.94 -6.63 3.73
C HIS A 454 -1.17 -5.65 2.59
N HIS A 455 -0.77 -4.40 2.83
CA HIS A 455 -0.78 -3.39 1.78
C HIS A 455 0.53 -3.45 1.02
N ILE A 456 0.43 -3.69 -0.28
CA ILE A 456 1.53 -3.49 -1.22
C ILE A 456 1.49 -2.04 -1.64
N LEU A 457 2.63 -1.36 -1.48
CA LEU A 457 2.74 0.05 -1.80
C LEU A 457 3.46 0.19 -3.15
N GLY A 458 2.94 1.12 -3.92
CA GLY A 458 3.52 1.54 -5.17
C GLY A 458 4.43 2.74 -5.03
N ASN A 459 4.85 3.26 -6.17
CA ASN A 459 5.56 4.53 -6.28
C ASN A 459 5.20 5.23 -7.59
N VAL A 460 5.42 6.54 -7.62
CA VAL A 460 5.37 7.29 -8.88
C VAL A 460 6.59 6.91 -9.72
N VAL A 461 6.36 6.67 -11.01
CA VAL A 461 7.38 6.44 -12.02
C VAL A 461 7.39 7.65 -12.95
N GLU A 462 8.45 8.43 -12.88
CA GLU A 462 8.76 9.54 -13.79
C GLU A 462 9.29 9.00 -15.13
N LYS A 463 9.06 9.73 -16.23
CA LYS A 463 9.29 9.26 -17.60
C LYS A 463 9.87 10.31 -18.52
#